data_AF-A0A660SWF7-F1
#
_entry.id   AF-A0A660SWF7-F1
#
_cell.length_a   1.000
_cell.length_b   1.000
_cell.length_c   1.000
_cell.angle_alpha   90.00
_cell.angle_beta   90.00
_cell.angle_gamma   90.00
#
_symmetry.space_group_name_H-M   'P 1'
#
loop_
_entity.id
_entity.type
_entity.pdbx_description
1 polymer ?
#
loop_
_entity_poly.entity_id
_entity_poly.type
_entity_poly.pdbx_seq_one_letter_code
_entity_poly.pdbx_strand_id
1 'polypeptide(L)'
;MKRTILSLLLIFTAVFVMAGDLAVLENLGFSHDGRYFMFGQHVLITDSGQAYAETAIVDVAGNSFVPRGWKKSGWDVPMIPNQNSRGALYELLWESAALKSRYG
;
A
#
# COMPACT_ATOMS: atom_id res chain seq x y z
N MET A 1 20.96 -17.44 35.53
CA MET A 1 20.12 -18.56 35.07
C MET A 1 18.69 -18.14 34.77
N LYS A 2 17.88 -17.68 35.74
CA LYS A 2 16.47 -17.27 35.47
C LYS A 2 16.32 -16.19 34.40
N ARG A 3 17.17 -15.15 34.45
CA ARG A 3 17.20 -14.07 33.44
C ARG A 3 17.60 -14.58 32.04
N THR A 4 18.59 -15.46 31.99
CA THR A 4 19.10 -16.04 30.75
C THR A 4 18.04 -16.91 30.06
N ILE A 5 17.29 -17.69 30.84
CA ILE A 5 16.17 -18.51 30.34
C ILE A 5 15.04 -17.62 29.82
N LEU A 6 14.69 -16.53 30.54
CA LEU A 6 13.66 -15.60 30.09
C LEU A 6 14.04 -14.90 28.78
N SER A 7 15.30 -14.49 28.61
CA SER A 7 15.79 -13.90 27.37
C SER A 7 15.73 -14.88 26.20
N LEU A 8 16.13 -16.14 26.40
CA LEU A 8 16.01 -17.19 25.38
C LEU A 8 14.55 -17.46 25.00
N LEU A 9 13.64 -17.46 25.97
CA LEU A 9 12.21 -17.65 25.74
C LEU A 9 11.63 -16.51 24.89
N LEU A 10 11.98 -15.25 25.21
CA LEU A 10 11.55 -14.08 24.45
C LEU A 10 12.05 -14.11 22.99
N ILE A 11 13.32 -14.48 22.78
CA ILE A 11 13.88 -14.63 21.43
C ILE A 11 13.16 -15.73 20.65
N PHE A 12 12.84 -16.85 21.29
CA PHE A 12 12.12 -17.94 20.66
C PHE A 12 10.69 -17.54 20.23
N THR A 13 10.00 -16.72 21.03
CA THR A 13 8.66 -16.24 20.67
C THR A 13 8.62 -15.24 19.51
N ALA A 14 9.75 -14.60 19.18
CA ALA A 14 9.80 -13.59 18.12
C ALA A 14 9.51 -14.16 16.72
N VAL A 15 9.79 -15.44 16.48
CA VAL A 15 9.58 -16.10 15.18
C VAL A 15 8.09 -16.27 14.86
N PHE A 16 7.21 -16.20 15.86
CA PHE A 16 5.77 -16.39 15.71
C PHE A 16 4.99 -15.08 15.51
N VAL A 17 5.67 -13.93 15.51
CA VAL A 17 5.04 -12.63 15.25
C VAL A 17 5.01 -12.39 13.74
N MET A 18 3.97 -12.86 13.08
CA MET A 18 3.67 -12.55 11.69
C MET A 18 2.37 -11.73 11.64
N ALA A 19 2.43 -10.52 11.11
CA ALA A 19 1.24 -9.81 10.65
C ALA A 19 0.89 -10.40 9.28
N GLY A 20 -0.27 -11.07 9.17
CA GLY A 20 -0.68 -11.78 7.95
C GLY A 20 -1.09 -10.86 6.78
N ASP A 21 -1.25 -9.57 7.05
CA ASP A 21 -1.65 -8.59 6.04
C ASP A 21 -0.44 -8.11 5.24
N LEU A 22 -0.49 -8.29 3.92
CA LEU A 22 0.58 -7.89 3.01
C LEU A 22 0.07 -6.82 2.05
N ALA A 23 0.76 -5.68 2.01
CA ALA A 23 0.51 -4.66 1.01
C ALA A 23 0.92 -5.16 -0.37
N VAL A 24 0.00 -5.07 -1.31
CA VAL A 24 0.23 -5.39 -2.73
C VAL A 24 0.70 -4.12 -3.41
N LEU A 25 1.85 -4.19 -4.09
CA LEU A 25 2.36 -3.13 -4.94
C LEU A 25 1.91 -3.36 -6.39
N GLU A 26 1.23 -2.38 -6.97
CA GLU A 26 0.73 -2.39 -8.34
C GLU A 26 1.50 -1.37 -9.19
N ASN A 27 2.02 -1.83 -10.33
CA ASN A 27 2.63 -0.97 -11.33
C ASN A 27 1.53 -0.38 -12.23
N LEU A 28 1.35 0.95 -12.18
CA LEU A 28 0.30 1.64 -12.92
C LEU A 28 0.80 2.22 -14.26
N GLY A 29 2.10 2.10 -14.54
CA GLY A 29 2.72 2.41 -15.81
C GLY A 29 3.43 3.77 -15.86
N PHE A 30 3.95 4.06 -17.05
CA PHE A 30 4.59 5.33 -17.38
C PHE A 30 3.61 6.26 -18.10
N SER A 31 3.87 7.57 -18.04
CA SER A 31 3.24 8.54 -18.92
C SER A 31 3.56 8.26 -20.39
N HIS A 32 2.75 8.80 -21.31
CA HIS A 32 2.98 8.63 -22.75
C HIS A 32 4.40 9.00 -23.22
N ASP A 33 5.00 10.02 -22.60
CA ASP A 33 6.35 10.51 -22.88
C ASP A 33 7.45 9.89 -21.97
N GLY A 34 7.07 8.96 -21.08
CA GLY A 34 7.99 8.28 -20.16
C GLY A 34 8.57 9.15 -19.04
N ARG A 35 8.16 10.43 -18.93
CA ARG A 35 8.70 11.35 -17.92
C ARG A 35 8.23 11.04 -16.50
N TYR A 36 7.03 10.47 -16.38
CA TYR A 36 6.43 10.15 -15.10
C TYR A 36 6.17 8.65 -14.99
N PHE A 37 6.38 8.11 -13.79
CA PHE A 37 6.04 6.75 -13.43
C PHE A 37 5.03 6.76 -12.29
N MET A 38 3.95 5.98 -12.41
CA MET A 38 2.94 5.86 -11.37
C MET A 38 2.89 4.44 -10.83
N PHE A 39 2.78 4.32 -9.51
CA PHE A 39 2.51 3.05 -8.84
C PHE A 39 1.47 3.25 -7.74
N GLY A 40 0.84 2.15 -7.35
CA GLY A 40 -0.08 2.09 -6.22
C GLY A 40 0.32 1.00 -5.24
N GLN A 41 -0.07 1.15 -3.98
CA GLN A 41 -0.05 0.05 -3.02
C GLN A 41 -1.38 -0.05 -2.29
N HIS A 42 -1.83 -1.26 -1.99
CA HIS A 42 -3.09 -1.47 -1.30
C HIS A 42 -3.08 -2.71 -0.39
N VAL A 43 -3.84 -2.66 0.70
CA VAL A 43 -3.94 -3.75 1.69
C VAL A 43 -5.35 -3.82 2.26
N LEU A 44 -5.78 -5.02 2.62
CA LEU A 44 -7.02 -5.26 3.36
C LEU A 44 -6.60 -5.82 4.72
N ILE A 45 -6.91 -5.10 5.78
CA ILE A 45 -6.68 -5.55 7.15
C ILE A 45 -7.88 -6.37 7.57
N THR A 46 -7.71 -7.69 7.61
CA THR A 46 -8.84 -8.62 7.79
C THR A 46 -9.50 -8.47 9.16
N ASP A 47 -8.70 -8.22 10.20
CA ASP A 47 -9.17 -8.13 11.59
C ASP A 47 -10.01 -6.87 11.86
N SER A 48 -9.71 -5.76 11.18
CA SER A 48 -10.41 -4.49 11.36
C SER A 48 -11.43 -4.19 10.25
N GLY A 49 -11.44 -4.97 9.18
CA GLY A 49 -12.28 -4.71 8.01
C GLY A 49 -11.85 -3.46 7.23
N GLN A 50 -10.57 -3.07 7.32
CA GLN A 50 -10.12 -1.79 6.79
C GLN A 50 -9.32 -1.97 5.51
N ALA A 51 -9.79 -1.35 4.43
CA ALA A 51 -9.11 -1.34 3.16
C ALA A 51 -8.32 -0.03 3.00
N TYR A 52 -7.04 -0.14 2.67
CA TYR A 52 -6.15 1.00 2.46
C TYR A 52 -5.60 0.99 1.05
N ALA A 53 -5.44 2.18 0.49
CA ALA A 53 -4.71 2.36 -0.75
C ALA A 53 -3.89 3.65 -0.74
N GLU A 54 -2.84 3.63 -1.54
CA GLU A 54 -1.94 4.75 -1.76
C GLU A 54 -1.47 4.73 -3.21
N THR A 55 -1.29 5.91 -3.80
CA THR A 55 -0.71 6.09 -5.13
C THR A 55 0.33 7.19 -5.08
N ALA A 56 1.37 7.03 -5.89
CA ALA A 56 2.45 7.99 -6.00
C ALA A 56 2.91 8.11 -7.45
N ILE A 57 3.34 9.33 -7.81
CA ILE A 57 3.90 9.66 -9.11
C ILE A 57 5.34 10.13 -8.91
N VAL A 58 6.24 9.54 -9.69
CA VAL A 58 7.68 9.82 -9.68
C VAL A 58 8.05 10.54 -10.98
N ASP A 59 8.74 11.67 -10.88
CA ASP A 59 9.52 12.24 -11.99
C ASP A 59 10.75 11.36 -12.19
N VAL A 60 10.80 10.68 -13.33
CA VAL A 60 11.81 9.65 -13.61
C VAL A 60 13.19 10.27 -13.74
N ALA A 61 13.31 11.40 -14.46
CA ALA A 61 14.60 12.05 -14.70
C ALA A 61 15.13 12.70 -13.42
N GLY A 62 14.26 13.31 -12.63
CA GLY A 62 14.60 13.93 -11.35
C GLY A 62 14.74 12.94 -10.20
N ASN A 63 14.38 11.67 -10.39
CA ASN A 63 14.31 10.62 -9.36
C ASN A 63 13.64 11.13 -8.06
N SER A 64 12.49 11.80 -8.21
CA SER A 64 11.81 12.45 -7.09
C SER A 64 10.29 12.33 -7.22
N PHE A 65 9.60 12.34 -6.09
CA PHE A 65 8.14 12.35 -6.09
C PHE A 65 7.63 13.70 -6.60
N VAL A 66 6.63 13.65 -7.47
CA VAL A 66 5.96 14.86 -7.95
C VAL A 66 5.27 15.54 -6.76
N PRO A 67 5.45 16.87 -6.56
CA PRO A 67 4.75 17.60 -5.50
C PRO A 67 3.23 17.45 -5.65
N ARG A 68 2.56 16.97 -4.58
CA ARG A 68 1.13 16.62 -4.57
C ARG A 68 0.72 15.50 -5.55
N GLY A 69 1.69 14.75 -6.09
CA GLY A 69 1.48 13.52 -6.85
C GLY A 69 1.34 12.27 -5.98
N TRP A 70 1.21 12.45 -4.66
CA TRP A 70 1.02 11.41 -3.67
C TRP A 70 -0.39 11.50 -3.08
N LYS A 71 -1.11 10.37 -3.02
CA LYS A 71 -2.47 10.27 -2.47
C LYS A 71 -2.61 8.98 -1.68
N LYS A 72 -3.34 9.04 -0.57
CA LYS A 72 -3.69 7.88 0.25
C LYS A 72 -5.09 8.02 0.81
N SER A 73 -5.77 6.90 1.00
CA SER A 73 -7.09 6.86 1.64
C SER A 73 -7.34 5.49 2.25
N GLY A 74 -8.37 5.41 3.11
CA GLY A 74 -8.80 4.21 3.78
C GLY A 74 -10.32 4.15 3.87
N TRP A 75 -10.87 2.95 3.79
CA TRP A 75 -12.31 2.70 3.80
C TRP A 75 -12.63 1.56 4.74
N ASP A 76 -13.72 1.72 5.49
CA ASP A 76 -14.32 0.64 6.26
C ASP A 76 -15.17 -0.19 5.31
N VAL A 77 -14.85 -1.48 5.20
CA VAL A 77 -15.52 -2.39 4.27
C VAL A 77 -16.03 -3.62 5.03
N PRO A 78 -17.26 -4.09 4.74
CA PRO A 78 -17.75 -5.32 5.35
C PRO A 78 -16.90 -6.50 4.89
N MET A 79 -16.49 -7.40 5.78
CA MET A 79 -15.73 -8.60 5.39
C MET A 79 -16.66 -9.65 4.78
N ILE A 80 -16.61 -9.81 3.46
CA ILE A 80 -17.34 -10.87 2.75
C ILE A 80 -16.37 -11.86 2.07
N PRO A 81 -16.79 -13.12 1.83
CA PRO A 81 -15.95 -14.08 1.13
C PRO A 81 -15.48 -13.57 -0.24
N ASN A 82 -14.23 -13.87 -0.60
CA ASN A 82 -13.59 -13.52 -1.88
C ASN A 82 -13.36 -12.00 -2.11
N GLN A 83 -13.48 -11.18 -1.08
CA GLN A 83 -13.10 -9.78 -1.15
C GLN A 83 -11.57 -9.59 -1.13
N ASN A 84 -11.09 -8.55 -1.80
CA ASN A 84 -9.68 -8.17 -1.78
C ASN A 84 -9.52 -6.63 -1.76
N SER A 85 -8.29 -6.17 -1.57
CA SER A 85 -7.94 -4.75 -1.43
C SER A 85 -7.91 -3.94 -2.73
N ARG A 86 -8.04 -4.55 -3.91
CA ARG A 86 -7.94 -3.80 -5.19
C ARG A 86 -9.06 -2.78 -5.36
N GLY A 87 -10.24 -3.02 -4.77
CA GLY A 87 -11.32 -2.03 -4.77
C GLY A 87 -10.90 -0.69 -4.18
N ALA A 88 -10.14 -0.69 -3.09
CA ALA A 88 -9.60 0.53 -2.48
C ALA A 88 -8.63 1.27 -3.42
N LEU A 89 -7.80 0.54 -4.17
CA LEU A 89 -6.93 1.14 -5.17
C LEU A 89 -7.75 1.81 -6.29
N TYR A 90 -8.79 1.13 -6.79
CA TYR A 90 -9.62 1.67 -7.86
C TYR A 90 -10.40 2.92 -7.44
N GLU A 91 -10.91 2.93 -6.21
CA GLU A 91 -11.55 4.13 -5.65
C GLU A 91 -10.56 5.29 -5.55
N LEU A 92 -9.35 5.04 -5.04
CA LEU A 92 -8.32 6.07 -4.97
C LEU A 92 -7.92 6.61 -6.36
N LEU A 93 -7.86 5.73 -7.36
CA LEU A 93 -7.55 6.11 -8.73
C LEU A 93 -8.66 6.97 -9.35
N TRP A 94 -9.91 6.67 -9.04
CA TRP A 94 -11.06 7.48 -9.43
C TRP A 94 -10.98 8.88 -8.80
N GLU A 95 -10.74 8.97 -7.49
CA GLU A 95 -10.51 10.25 -6.79
C GLU A 95 -9.28 11.01 -7.32
N SER A 96 -8.30 10.28 -7.85
CA SER A 96 -7.06 10.81 -8.41
C SER A 96 -7.11 11.04 -9.93
N ALA A 97 -8.30 11.00 -10.55
CA ALA A 97 -8.45 11.12 -12.01
C ALA A 97 -7.78 12.38 -12.58
N ALA A 98 -7.83 13.51 -11.85
CA ALA A 98 -7.16 14.75 -12.26
C ALA A 98 -5.63 14.64 -12.27
N LEU A 99 -5.03 13.86 -11.36
CA LEU A 99 -3.59 13.60 -11.36
C LEU A 99 -3.22 12.68 -12.51
N LYS A 100 -4.00 11.61 -12.73
CA LYS A 100 -3.81 10.70 -13.87
C LYS A 100 -3.91 11.44 -15.21
N SER A 101 -4.88 12.34 -15.37
CA SER A 101 -5.00 13.16 -16.58
C SER A 101 -3.83 14.12 -16.80
N ARG A 102 -3.15 14.54 -15.73
CA ARG A 102 -2.04 15.49 -15.81
C ARG A 102 -0.69 14.82 -16.05
N TYR A 103 -0.49 13.62 -15.51
CA TYR A 103 0.81 12.94 -15.46
C TYR A 103 0.81 11.55 -16.10
N GLY A 104 -0.31 11.08 -16.67
CA GLY A 104 -0.43 9.83 -17.43
C GLY A 104 -0.13 9.97 -18.90
#